data_AF-A0AAN7AED9-F1
#
_entry.id   AF-A0AAN7AED9-F1
#
_cell.length_a   1.000
_cell.length_b   1.000
_cell.length_c   1.000
_cell.angle_alpha   90.00
_cell.angle_beta   90.00
_cell.angle_gamma   90.00
#
_symmetry.space_group_name_H-M   'P 1'
#
loop_
_entity.id
_entity.type
_entity.pdbx_description
1 polymer ?
#
loop_
_entity_poly.entity_id
_entity_poly.type
_entity_poly.pdbx_seq_one_letter_code
_entity_poly.pdbx_strand_id
1 'polypeptide(L)'
;MDIDDPATSLCDTQTVYPDNPTSLLFPKLVRHKSLESFALSCDQLWHKWIILLSRTAIPSESSRHDDCIQRAFRFLDDIIHSYRGTIQALAYLRLIDVFDNLKSIVRRERKNGLLSTCKRGNGDDSIAIDICGLALEGSLARS
;
A
#
# COMPACT_ATOMS: atom_id res chain seq x y z
N MET A 1 -58.76 -55.64 -29.20
CA MET A 1 -58.82 -54.64 -30.26
C MET A 1 -58.42 -53.32 -29.65
N ASP A 2 -57.19 -53.23 -29.15
CA ASP A 2 -55.91 -53.12 -29.90
C ASP A 2 -55.69 -51.67 -30.36
N ILE A 3 -54.73 -50.98 -29.73
CA ILE A 3 -53.41 -50.60 -30.32
C ILE A 3 -53.59 -49.29 -31.13
N ASP A 4 -52.97 -48.14 -30.89
CA ASP A 4 -51.67 -47.80 -30.30
C ASP A 4 -51.71 -46.40 -29.67
N ASP A 5 -50.97 -46.26 -28.57
CA ASP A 5 -50.61 -45.02 -27.88
C ASP A 5 -49.18 -44.66 -28.34
N PRO A 6 -48.90 -43.45 -28.89
CA PRO A 6 -47.53 -43.09 -29.21
C PRO A 6 -46.81 -42.67 -27.93
N ALA A 7 -46.09 -43.64 -27.38
CA ALA A 7 -45.03 -43.49 -26.40
C ALA A 7 -44.18 -42.24 -26.67
N THR A 8 -44.18 -41.30 -25.72
CA THR A 8 -43.01 -40.47 -25.46
C THR A 8 -42.65 -40.61 -23.99
N SER A 9 -42.10 -41.78 -23.68
CA SER A 9 -41.30 -42.05 -22.50
C SER A 9 -40.01 -41.24 -22.62
N LEU A 10 -39.89 -40.16 -21.87
CA LEU A 10 -38.60 -39.53 -21.58
C LEU A 10 -38.22 -39.89 -20.14
N CYS A 11 -37.79 -41.13 -19.94
CA CYS A 11 -36.92 -41.48 -18.83
C CYS A 11 -35.68 -40.59 -18.90
N ASP A 12 -35.40 -39.97 -17.75
CA ASP A 12 -34.08 -39.89 -17.16
C ASP A 12 -32.92 -39.61 -18.11
N THR A 13 -32.58 -38.33 -18.20
CA THR A 13 -31.21 -37.95 -17.88
C THR A 13 -31.22 -36.53 -17.36
N GLN A 14 -31.63 -36.38 -16.09
CA GLN A 14 -31.01 -35.35 -15.26
C GLN A 14 -29.52 -35.65 -15.28
N THR A 15 -28.77 -34.95 -16.13
CA THR A 15 -27.34 -34.80 -15.99
C THR A 15 -27.12 -34.03 -14.69
N VAL A 16 -27.13 -34.78 -13.60
CA VAL A 16 -26.49 -34.41 -12.34
C VAL A 16 -25.05 -34.14 -12.71
N TYR A 17 -24.71 -32.87 -12.92
CA TYR A 17 -23.33 -32.44 -12.94
C TYR A 17 -22.79 -32.66 -11.53
N PRO A 18 -21.85 -33.59 -11.32
CA PRO A 18 -21.19 -33.69 -10.04
C PRO A 18 -20.26 -32.49 -9.91
N ASP A 19 -20.34 -31.83 -8.77
CA ASP A 19 -19.20 -31.17 -8.13
C ASP A 19 -18.45 -30.18 -9.01
N ASN A 20 -19.03 -29.00 -9.23
CA ASN A 20 -18.17 -27.84 -9.42
C ASN A 20 -17.55 -27.50 -8.05
N PRO A 21 -16.25 -27.76 -7.79
CA PRO A 21 -15.64 -27.47 -6.49
C PRO A 21 -15.73 -25.98 -6.13
N THR A 22 -15.92 -25.10 -7.12
CA THR A 22 -16.15 -23.67 -6.86
C THR A 22 -17.54 -23.37 -6.29
N SER A 23 -18.57 -24.19 -6.53
CA SER A 23 -19.92 -23.98 -5.97
C SER A 23 -19.99 -24.31 -4.48
N LEU A 24 -19.15 -25.22 -3.99
CA LEU A 24 -18.98 -25.51 -2.56
C LEU A 24 -18.03 -24.51 -1.86
N LEU A 25 -17.11 -23.92 -2.62
CA LEU A 25 -16.21 -22.88 -2.12
C LEU A 25 -16.91 -21.53 -2.01
N PHE A 26 -17.82 -21.19 -2.92
CA PHE A 26 -18.46 -19.86 -2.95
C PHE A 26 -19.20 -19.53 -1.65
N PRO A 27 -20.03 -20.40 -1.05
CA PRO A 27 -20.67 -20.15 0.25
C PRO A 27 -19.68 -20.17 1.43
N LYS A 28 -18.54 -20.86 1.29
CA LYS A 28 -17.48 -20.90 2.31
C LYS A 28 -16.56 -19.67 2.25
N LEU A 29 -16.37 -19.08 1.07
CA LEU A 29 -15.62 -17.85 0.82
C LEU A 29 -16.49 -16.62 1.08
N VAL A 30 -17.73 -16.65 0.60
CA VAL A 30 -18.81 -15.70 0.92
C VAL A 30 -19.45 -16.16 2.22
N ARG A 31 -18.67 -16.14 3.32
CA ARG A 31 -19.25 -16.29 4.66
C ARG A 31 -20.37 -15.25 4.81
N HIS A 32 -21.48 -15.64 5.42
CA HIS A 32 -22.48 -14.67 5.91
C HIS A 32 -21.72 -13.61 6.72
N LYS A 33 -21.75 -12.34 6.28
CA LYS A 33 -20.94 -11.17 6.75
C LYS A 33 -19.61 -10.90 6.04
N SER A 34 -19.30 -11.50 4.89
CA SER A 34 -18.10 -11.16 4.11
C SER A 34 -18.09 -9.70 3.64
N LEU A 35 -19.24 -9.18 3.20
CA LEU A 35 -19.40 -7.77 2.80
C LEU A 35 -19.18 -6.81 3.98
N GLU A 36 -19.79 -7.11 5.13
CA GLU A 36 -19.64 -6.32 6.36
C GLU A 36 -18.19 -6.36 6.86
N SER A 37 -17.56 -7.54 6.85
CA SER A 37 -16.16 -7.72 7.22
C SER A 37 -15.21 -7.00 6.26
N PHE A 38 -15.53 -7.00 4.97
CA PHE A 38 -14.81 -6.23 3.95
C PHE A 38 -14.95 -4.73 4.19
N ALA A 39 -16.17 -4.23 4.39
CA ALA A 39 -16.43 -2.81 4.68
C ALA A 39 -15.66 -2.34 5.93
N LEU A 40 -15.74 -3.10 7.04
CA LEU A 40 -14.97 -2.83 8.25
C LEU A 40 -13.46 -2.84 8.00
N SER A 41 -12.97 -3.76 7.17
CA SER A 41 -11.55 -3.82 6.78
C SER A 41 -11.15 -2.61 5.95
N CYS A 42 -12.02 -2.13 5.05
CA CYS A 42 -11.80 -0.91 4.27
C CYS A 42 -11.75 0.33 5.16
N ASP A 43 -12.67 0.47 6.12
CA ASP A 43 -12.67 1.60 7.04
C ASP A 43 -11.40 1.63 7.90
N GLN A 44 -10.99 0.48 8.41
CA GLN A 44 -9.73 0.36 9.16
C GLN A 44 -8.51 0.67 8.29
N LEU A 45 -8.49 0.19 7.05
CA LEU A 45 -7.41 0.46 6.11
C LEU A 45 -7.34 1.96 5.77
N TRP A 46 -8.49 2.57 5.52
CA TRP A 46 -8.62 4.00 5.24
C TRP A 46 -8.13 4.85 6.41
N HIS A 47 -8.53 4.50 7.64
CA HIS A 47 -8.05 5.19 8.84
C HIS A 47 -6.53 5.07 9.00
N LYS A 48 -5.96 3.89 8.81
CA LYS A 48 -4.51 3.68 8.84
C LYS A 48 -3.79 4.46 7.73
N TRP A 49 -4.38 4.55 6.54
CA TRP A 49 -3.85 5.34 5.45
C TRP A 49 -3.82 6.85 5.78
N ILE A 50 -4.88 7.38 6.37
CA ILE A 50 -4.91 8.78 6.83
C ILE A 50 -3.83 9.04 7.87
N ILE A 51 -3.66 8.15 8.86
CA ILE A 51 -2.59 8.28 9.86
C ILE A 51 -1.23 8.29 9.18
N LEU A 52 -1.00 7.36 8.24
CA LEU A 52 0.25 7.26 7.49
C LEU A 52 0.54 8.57 6.73
N LEU A 53 -0.43 9.11 6.01
CA LEU A 53 -0.31 10.39 5.32
C LEU A 53 0.00 11.55 6.27
N SER A 54 -0.74 11.66 7.37
CA SER A 54 -0.58 12.76 8.32
C SER A 54 0.80 12.78 8.99
N ARG A 55 1.32 11.60 9.37
CA ARG A 55 2.63 11.48 10.04
C ARG A 55 3.82 11.59 9.10
N THR A 56 3.58 11.52 7.80
CA THR A 56 4.61 11.61 6.75
C THR A 56 4.39 12.82 5.86
N ALA A 57 3.58 13.78 6.30
CA ALA A 57 3.38 15.04 5.60
C ALA A 57 4.63 15.91 5.75
N ILE A 58 5.21 16.33 4.63
CA ILE A 58 6.32 17.27 4.59
C ILE A 58 5.76 18.58 4.04
N PRO A 59 5.74 19.67 4.83
CA PRO A 59 5.30 20.98 4.36
C PRO A 59 6.07 21.42 3.12
N SER A 60 5.39 22.12 2.20
CA SER A 60 6.02 22.61 0.97
C SER A 60 7.22 23.50 1.31
N GLU A 61 7.12 24.37 2.32
CA GLU A 61 8.17 25.33 2.70
C GLU A 61 9.31 24.73 3.52
N SER A 62 9.30 23.41 3.75
CA SER A 62 10.35 22.78 4.56
C SER A 62 11.74 22.85 3.92
N SER A 63 12.75 22.99 4.78
CA SER A 63 14.15 22.83 4.40
C SER A 63 14.55 21.37 4.52
N ARG A 64 15.58 20.95 3.78
CA ARG A 64 16.18 19.61 3.86
C ARG A 64 16.66 19.23 5.27
N HIS A 65 16.90 20.22 6.14
CA HIS A 65 17.37 20.03 7.50
C HIS A 65 16.23 19.92 8.52
N ASP A 66 14.97 20.05 8.08
CA ASP A 66 13.84 20.04 9.00
C ASP A 66 13.60 18.64 9.58
N ASP A 67 13.38 18.58 10.89
CA ASP A 67 13.09 17.35 11.64
C ASP A 67 11.84 16.63 11.13
N CYS A 68 10.93 17.30 10.43
CA CYS A 68 9.76 16.66 9.83
C CYS A 68 10.15 15.60 8.79
N ILE A 69 11.22 15.82 8.03
CA ILE A 69 11.72 14.89 7.02
C ILE A 69 12.26 13.63 7.71
N GLN A 70 13.08 13.81 8.76
CA GLN A 70 13.63 12.69 9.52
C GLN A 70 12.52 11.88 10.22
N ARG A 71 11.54 12.55 10.82
CA ARG A 71 10.39 11.88 11.46
C ARG A 71 9.55 11.10 10.46
N ALA A 72 9.33 11.62 9.26
CA ALA A 72 8.58 10.94 8.21
C ALA A 72 9.27 9.63 7.78
N PHE A 73 10.59 9.66 7.52
CA PHE A 73 11.34 8.46 7.15
C PHE A 73 11.38 7.43 8.27
N ARG A 74 11.63 7.84 9.51
CA ARG A 74 11.63 6.91 10.65
C ARG A 74 10.27 6.26 10.87
N PHE A 75 9.20 7.03 10.74
CA PHE A 75 7.84 6.50 10.86
C PHE A 75 7.56 5.47 9.75
N LEU A 76 7.96 5.76 8.51
CA LEU A 76 7.82 4.79 7.41
C LEU A 76 8.64 3.53 7.62
N ASP A 77 9.88 3.67 8.09
CA ASP A 77 10.77 2.55 8.37
C ASP A 77 10.19 1.61 9.43
N ASP A 78 9.66 2.17 10.53
CA ASP A 78 8.95 1.38 11.54
C ASP A 78 7.74 0.66 10.95
N ILE A 79 6.90 1.34 10.16
CA ILE A 79 5.73 0.68 9.54
C ILE A 79 6.16 -0.46 8.60
N ILE A 80 7.19 -0.25 7.79
CA ILE A 80 7.69 -1.24 6.83
C ILE A 80 8.20 -2.50 7.54
N HIS A 81 8.87 -2.34 8.68
CA HIS A 81 9.43 -3.46 9.43
C HIS A 81 8.39 -4.14 10.34
N SER A 82 7.52 -3.36 10.98
CA SER A 82 6.56 -3.81 12.01
C SER A 82 5.25 -4.37 11.43
N TYR A 83 4.89 -4.02 10.19
CA TYR A 83 3.64 -4.47 9.56
C TYR A 83 3.89 -5.38 8.35
N ARG A 84 2.86 -6.14 7.97
CA ARG A 84 2.85 -7.01 6.78
C ARG A 84 1.56 -6.80 5.99
N GLY A 85 1.59 -7.18 4.71
CA GLY A 85 0.42 -7.09 3.83
C GLY A 85 0.12 -5.66 3.38
N THR A 86 -1.16 -5.31 3.29
CA THR A 86 -1.61 -4.06 2.64
C THR A 86 -1.02 -2.78 3.23
N ILE A 87 -0.87 -2.71 4.57
CA ILE A 87 -0.29 -1.53 5.23
C ILE A 87 1.18 -1.34 4.87
N GLN A 88 1.93 -2.43 4.77
CA GLN A 88 3.33 -2.40 4.34
C GLN A 88 3.44 -1.92 2.89
N ALA A 89 2.56 -2.40 2.01
CA ALA A 89 2.49 -1.93 0.62
C ALA A 89 2.16 -0.42 0.52
N LEU A 90 1.21 0.07 1.31
CA LEU A 90 0.88 1.49 1.39
C LEU A 90 2.06 2.32 1.92
N ALA A 91 2.83 1.80 2.88
CA ALA A 91 4.03 2.48 3.38
C ALA A 91 5.10 2.60 2.28
N TYR A 92 5.31 1.58 1.46
CA TYR A 92 6.21 1.68 0.31
C TYR A 92 5.75 2.73 -0.72
N LEU A 93 4.46 2.78 -1.04
CA LEU A 93 3.92 3.83 -1.91
C LEU A 93 4.18 5.21 -1.32
N ARG A 94 3.92 5.37 -0.01
CA ARG A 94 4.14 6.64 0.67
C ARG A 94 5.63 7.03 0.73
N LEU A 95 6.53 6.05 0.83
CA LEU A 95 7.96 6.30 0.81
C LEU A 95 8.40 6.93 -0.51
N ILE A 96 7.86 6.47 -1.63
CA ILE A 96 8.13 7.06 -2.96
C ILE A 96 7.71 8.54 -2.99
N ASP A 97 6.48 8.85 -2.52
CA ASP A 97 6.00 10.24 -2.45
C ASP A 97 6.88 11.14 -1.57
N VAL A 98 7.33 10.61 -0.43
CA VAL A 98 8.21 11.32 0.50
C VAL A 98 9.56 11.62 -0.16
N PHE A 99 10.13 10.67 -0.90
CA PHE A 99 11.33 10.91 -1.69
C PHE A 99 11.13 11.95 -2.79
N ASP A 100 9.99 11.94 -3.49
CA ASP A 100 9.69 12.94 -4.51
C ASP A 100 9.57 14.36 -3.92
N ASN A 101 8.92 14.48 -2.77
CA ASN A 101 8.87 15.76 -2.04
C ASN A 101 10.26 16.23 -1.60
N LEU A 102 11.09 15.33 -1.07
CA LEU A 102 12.45 15.67 -0.67
C LEU A 102 13.29 16.13 -1.86
N LYS A 103 13.20 15.43 -3.00
CA LYS A 103 13.89 15.86 -4.24
C LYS A 103 13.41 17.23 -4.70
N SER A 104 12.12 17.54 -4.56
CA SER A 104 11.58 18.87 -4.85
C SER A 104 12.19 19.95 -3.94
N ILE A 105 12.30 19.67 -2.64
CA ILE A 105 12.96 20.55 -1.66
C ILE A 105 14.43 20.78 -2.04
N VAL A 106 15.17 19.71 -2.32
CA VAL A 106 16.58 19.77 -2.74
C VAL A 106 16.73 20.61 -4.02
N ARG A 107 15.88 20.39 -5.03
CA ARG A 107 15.89 21.19 -6.27
C ARG A 107 15.65 22.66 -6.00
N ARG A 108 14.67 22.99 -5.15
CA ARG A 108 14.36 24.36 -4.77
C ARG A 108 15.54 25.02 -4.04
N GLU A 109 16.09 24.34 -3.04
CA GLU A 109 17.24 24.85 -2.29
C GLU A 109 18.45 25.07 -3.20
N ARG A 110 18.66 24.20 -4.19
CA ARG A 110 19.72 24.35 -5.19
C ARG A 110 19.48 25.58 -6.05
N LYS A 111 18.26 25.75 -6.56
CA LYS A 111 17.88 26.92 -7.36
C LYS A 111 18.08 28.23 -6.58
N ASN A 112 17.86 28.19 -5.28
CA ASN A 112 18.02 29.34 -4.38
C ASN A 112 19.47 29.54 -3.90
N GLY A 113 20.43 28.75 -4.37
CA GLY A 113 21.85 28.87 -3.99
C GLY A 113 22.19 28.35 -2.58
N LEU A 114 21.23 27.73 -1.89
CA LEU A 114 21.41 27.18 -0.53
C LEU A 114 22.21 25.86 -0.52
N LEU A 115 22.40 25.24 -1.69
CA LEU A 115 23.21 24.02 -1.89
C LEU A 115 24.55 24.28 -2.58
N SER A 116 25.14 25.46 -2.34
CA SER A 116 26.41 25.91 -2.94
C SER A 116 27.62 25.02 -2.64
N THR A 117 27.55 24.15 -1.63
CA THR A 117 28.61 23.24 -1.19
C THR A 117 28.45 21.77 -1.63
N CYS A 118 27.38 21.41 -2.34
CA CYS A 118 27.24 20.03 -2.79
C CYS A 118 28.22 19.75 -3.93
N LYS A 119 29.05 18.71 -3.78
CA LYS A 119 30.10 18.36 -4.76
C LYS A 119 29.53 18.28 -6.17
N ARG A 120 30.23 18.88 -7.14
CA ARG A 120 29.88 18.84 -8.56
C ARG A 120 29.77 17.37 -8.98
N GLY A 121 28.55 16.89 -9.23
CA GLY A 121 28.26 15.49 -9.56
C GLY A 121 27.16 14.82 -8.71
N ASN A 122 26.79 15.37 -7.55
CA ASN A 122 25.67 14.83 -6.77
C ASN A 122 24.32 15.24 -7.39
N GLY A 123 23.61 14.26 -7.96
CA GLY A 123 22.23 14.42 -8.41
C GLY A 123 21.27 14.67 -7.23
N ASP A 124 20.06 15.14 -7.52
CA ASP A 124 19.02 15.32 -6.50
C ASP A 124 18.72 14.02 -5.75
N ASP A 125 18.76 12.89 -6.48
CA ASP A 125 18.52 11.56 -5.94
C ASP A 125 19.60 11.17 -4.92
N SER A 126 20.88 11.42 -5.22
CA SER A 126 21.98 11.12 -4.29
C SER A 126 21.86 11.91 -2.98
N ILE A 127 21.53 13.20 -3.08
CA ILE A 127 21.35 14.05 -1.89
C ILE A 127 20.15 13.57 -1.06
N ALA A 128 19.04 13.21 -1.72
CA ALA A 128 17.87 12.69 -1.04
C ALA A 128 18.16 11.35 -0.33
N ILE A 129 18.94 10.46 -0.95
CA ILE A 129 19.41 9.20 -0.35
C ILE A 129 20.30 9.46 0.86
N ASP A 130 21.27 10.38 0.76
CA ASP A 130 22.17 10.72 1.88
C ASP A 130 21.37 11.24 3.08
N ILE A 131 20.38 12.12 2.84
CA ILE A 131 19.50 12.64 3.90
C ILE A 131 18.68 11.53 4.54
N CYS A 132 18.15 10.60 3.74
CA CYS A 132 17.43 9.43 4.25
C CYS A 132 18.34 8.54 5.11
N GLY A 133 19.57 8.26 4.64
CA GLY A 133 20.57 7.50 5.38
C GLY A 133 20.85 8.10 6.76
N LEU A 134 21.10 9.42 6.81
CA LEU A 134 21.31 10.14 8.08
C LEU A 134 20.08 10.08 9.01
N ALA A 135 18.87 10.18 8.46
CA ALA A 135 17.63 10.11 9.23
C ALA A 135 17.45 8.75 9.92
N LEU A 136 17.84 7.67 9.22
CA LEU A 136 17.75 6.28 9.70
C LEU A 136 18.91 5.91 10.62
N GLU A 137 20.14 6.33 10.34
CA GLU A 137 21.30 6.11 11.23
C GLU A 137 21.12 6.81 12.59
N GLY A 138 20.55 8.03 12.58
CA GLY A 138 20.19 8.73 13.81
C GLY A 138 19.08 8.06 14.63
N SER A 139 18.37 7.08 14.04
CA SER A 139 17.41 6.20 14.72
C SER A 139 18.12 5.06 15.45
N LEU A 140 19.10 4.43 14.79
CA LEU A 140 19.85 3.29 15.33
C LEU A 140 20.76 3.67 16.51
N ALA A 141 21.29 4.90 16.53
CA ALA A 141 22.11 5.38 17.64
C ALA A 141 21.32 5.68 18.94
N ARG A 142 19.98 5.58 18.92
CA ARG A 142 19.11 5.88 20.08
C ARG A 142 18.29 4.68 20.57
N SER A 143 18.49 3.47 20.02
CA SER A 143 17.93 2.21 20.52
C SER A 143 18.96 1.44 21.33
#